data_AF-A0A1W9U5D4-F1
#
_entry.id   AF-A0A1W9U5D4-F1
#
_cell.length_a   1.000
_cell.length_b   1.000
_cell.length_c   1.000
_cell.angle_alpha   90.00
_cell.angle_beta   90.00
_cell.angle_gamma   90.00
#
_symmetry.space_group_name_H-M   'P 1'
#
loop_
_entity.id
_entity.type
_entity.pdbx_description
1 polymer ?
#
loop_
_entity_poly.entity_id
_entity_poly.type
_entity_poly.pdbx_seq_one_letter_code
_entity_poly.pdbx_strand_id
1 'polypeptide(L)' 'MGASFVERHITLDRSMWGNDQKASLEPGDLHQLVRDIRETEKALGDGTKQVYESEENALKKLRKYP' A
#
# COMPACT_ATOMS: atom_id res chain seq x y z
N MET A 1 -7.26 5.08 6.35
CA MET A 1 -8.19 4.62 5.30
C MET A 1 -8.34 3.12 5.47
N GLY A 2 -9.58 2.59 5.52
CA GLY A 2 -9.89 1.19 5.83
C GLY A 2 -10.88 0.62 4.82
N ALA A 3 -10.60 0.83 3.54
CA ALA A 3 -11.44 0.31 2.47
C ALA A 3 -11.37 -1.22 2.47
N SER A 4 -12.51 -1.88 2.63
CA SER A 4 -12.62 -3.34 2.57
C SER A 4 -12.80 -3.86 1.14
N PHE A 5 -12.99 -2.97 0.17
CA PHE A 5 -13.23 -3.31 -1.22
C PHE A 5 -12.67 -2.24 -2.15
N VAL A 6 -12.11 -2.67 -3.29
CA VAL A 6 -11.55 -1.82 -4.34
C VAL A 6 -12.00 -2.35 -5.69
N GLU A 7 -12.64 -1.50 -6.49
CA GLU A 7 -13.07 -1.82 -7.86
C GLU A 7 -12.41 -0.85 -8.85
N ARG A 8 -11.98 -1.39 -10.00
CA ARG A 8 -11.41 -0.62 -11.11
C ARG A 8 -11.78 -1.25 -12.45
N HIS A 9 -11.91 -0.41 -13.47
CA HIS A 9 -11.96 -0.86 -14.87
C HIS A 9 -10.62 -1.44 -15.29
N ILE A 10 -10.65 -2.53 -16.08
CA ILE A 10 -9.48 -3.23 -16.61
C ILE A 10 -9.59 -3.29 -18.14
N THR A 11 -8.47 -3.15 -18.83
CA THR A 11 -8.34 -3.30 -20.28
C THR A 11 -7.10 -4.10 -20.64
N LEU A 12 -7.05 -4.61 -21.86
CA LEU A 12 -5.83 -5.23 -22.40
C LEU A 12 -4.85 -4.17 -22.93
N ASP A 13 -5.36 -3.03 -23.42
CA ASP A 13 -4.58 -1.93 -23.99
C ASP A 13 -5.42 -0.63 -23.92
N ARG A 14 -4.87 0.40 -23.27
CA ARG A 14 -5.54 1.71 -23.09
C ARG A 14 -5.72 2.50 -24.39
N SER A 15 -5.03 2.12 -25.46
CA SER A 15 -5.14 2.73 -26.78
C SER A 15 -6.34 2.23 -27.58
N MET A 16 -7.00 1.16 -27.12
CA MET A 16 -8.20 0.62 -27.75
C MET A 16 -9.33 1.66 -27.80
N TRP A 17 -10.30 1.40 -28.67
CA TRP A 17 -11.51 2.22 -28.77
C TRP A 17 -12.35 2.12 -27.49
N GLY A 18 -12.84 3.27 -27.02
CA GLY A 18 -13.72 3.38 -25.87
C GLY A 18 -13.30 4.52 -24.93
N ASN A 19 -14.27 5.16 -24.29
CA ASN A 19 -14.01 6.33 -23.44
C ASN A 19 -13.24 5.96 -22.16
N ASP A 20 -13.59 4.83 -21.55
CA ASP A 20 -13.00 4.39 -20.28
C ASP A 20 -11.61 3.74 -20.41
N GLN A 21 -11.14 3.54 -21.65
CA GLN A 21 -9.89 2.83 -21.92
C GLN A 21 -8.70 3.53 -21.26
N LYS A 22 -8.60 4.86 -21.44
CA LYS A 22 -7.50 5.66 -20.87
C LYS A 22 -7.43 5.61 -19.34
N ALA A 23 -8.56 5.43 -18.67
CA ALA A 23 -8.65 5.41 -17.20
C ALA A 23 -8.56 4.00 -16.58
N SER A 24 -8.61 2.95 -17.41
CA SER A 24 -8.59 1.55 -17.00
C SER A 24 -7.18 1.08 -16.63
N LEU A 25 -7.07 -0.04 -15.92
CA LEU A 25 -5.81 -0.71 -15.62
C LEU A 25 -5.47 -1.71 -16.71
N GLU A 26 -4.22 -1.75 -17.13
CA GLU A 26 -3.71 -2.86 -17.93
C GLU A 26 -3.32 -4.04 -17.02
N PRO A 27 -3.04 -5.24 -17.56
CA PRO A 27 -2.73 -6.40 -16.73
C PRO A 27 -1.56 -6.15 -15.76
N GLY A 28 -0.49 -5.47 -16.20
CA GLY A 28 0.64 -5.12 -15.33
C GLY A 28 0.25 -4.21 -14.17
N ASP A 29 -0.57 -3.20 -14.44
CA ASP A 29 -1.05 -2.27 -13.42
C ASP A 29 -1.99 -2.93 -12.40
N LEU A 30 -2.78 -3.93 -12.83
CA LEU A 30 -3.61 -4.70 -11.92
C LEU A 30 -2.75 -5.51 -10.93
N HIS A 31 -1.68 -6.15 -11.41
CA HIS A 31 -0.74 -6.86 -10.54
C HIS A 31 -0.07 -5.90 -9.55
N GLN A 32 0.33 -4.73 -10.03
CA GLN A 32 0.94 -3.68 -9.21
C GLN A 32 -0.04 -3.18 -8.13
N LEU A 33 -1.30 -2.91 -8.50
CA LEU A 33 -2.34 -2.50 -7.56
C LEU A 33 -2.55 -3.56 -6.46
N VAL A 34 -2.67 -4.84 -6.83
CA VAL A 34 -2.86 -5.92 -5.85
C VAL A 34 -1.66 -6.02 -4.92
N ARG A 35 -0.43 -5.95 -5.45
CA ARG A 35 0.80 -5.96 -4.65
C ARG A 35 0.80 -4.80 -3.65
N ASP A 36 0.53 -3.59 -4.11
CA ASP A 36 0.59 -2.39 -3.27
C ASP A 36 -0.48 -2.40 -2.18
N ILE A 37 -1.67 -2.93 -2.47
CA ILE A 37 -2.71 -3.14 -1.44
C ILE A 37 -2.16 -4.05 -0.33
N ARG A 38 -1.52 -5.17 -0.66
CA ARG A 38 -0.96 -6.10 0.33
C ARG A 38 0.22 -5.52 1.09
N GLU A 39 1.09 -4.77 0.42
CA GLU A 39 2.20 -4.06 1.08
C GLU A 39 1.67 -2.99 2.05
N THR A 40 0.62 -2.28 1.65
CA THR A 40 -0.04 -1.26 2.49
C THR A 40 -0.72 -1.88 3.71
N GLU A 41 -1.45 -2.99 3.54
CA GLU A 41 -2.07 -3.72 4.65
C GLU A 41 -1.03 -4.16 5.69
N LYS A 42 0.13 -4.63 5.24
CA LYS A 42 1.24 -5.00 6.13
C LYS A 42 1.84 -3.78 6.84
N ALA A 43 2.05 -2.69 6.10
CA ALA A 43 2.66 -1.48 6.63
C ALA A 43 1.77 -0.76 7.66
N LEU A 44 0.44 -0.86 7.52
CA LEU A 44 -0.51 -0.32 8.49
C LEU A 44 -0.42 -1.00 9.87
N GLY A 45 -0.01 -2.27 9.91
CA GLY A 45 0.14 -3.03 11.14
C GLY A 45 -1.19 -3.28 11.86
N ASP A 46 -1.11 -3.46 13.17
CA ASP A 46 -2.25 -3.80 14.04
C ASP A 46 -2.84 -2.59 14.78
N GLY A 47 -2.32 -1.39 14.51
CA GLY A 47 -2.72 -0.15 15.19
C GLY A 47 -2.19 -0.01 16.62
N THR A 48 -1.38 -0.95 17.11
CA THR A 48 -0.77 -0.88 18.44
C THR A 48 0.60 -0.23 18.35
N LYS A 49 0.79 0.88 19.08
CA LYS A 49 2.10 1.51 19.20
C LYS A 49 2.98 0.69 20.13
N GLN A 50 4.11 0.23 19.61
CA GLN A 50 5.12 -0.51 20.36
C GLN A 50 6.53 -0.03 19.99
N VAL A 51 7.50 -0.28 20.86
CA VAL A 51 8.92 -0.07 20.57
C VAL A 51 9.47 -1.39 20.05
N TYR A 52 10.04 -1.39 18.86
CA TYR A 52 10.68 -2.58 18.32
C TYR A 52 12.10 -2.75 18.89
N GLU A 53 12.60 -3.99 18.92
CA GLU A 53 13.94 -4.31 19.42
C GLU A 53 15.03 -3.48 18.69
N SER A 54 14.84 -3.27 17.39
CA SER A 54 15.71 -2.43 16.55
C SER A 54 15.74 -0.95 16.97
N GLU A 55 14.67 -0.46 17.62
CA GLU A 55 14.53 0.93 18.05
C GLU A 55 15.09 1.18 19.46
N GLU A 56 15.32 0.14 20.26
CA GLU A 56 15.78 0.27 21.65
C GLU A 56 17.08 1.05 21.78
N ASN A 57 18.06 0.74 20.92
CA ASN A 57 19.38 1.36 20.97
C ASN A 57 19.30 2.87 20.66
N ALA A 58 18.48 3.24 19.67
CA ALA A 58 18.23 4.63 19.33
C ALA A 58 17.53 5.36 20.49
N LEU A 59 16.54 4.71 21.11
CA LEU A 59 15.80 5.25 22.25
C LEU A 59 16.71 5.49 23.46
N LYS A 60 17.56 4.53 23.84
CA LYS A 60 18.53 4.64 24.94
C LYS A 60 19.55 5.75 24.69
N LYS A 61 20.02 5.91 23.45
CA LYS A 61 21.01 6.93 23.10
C LYS A 61 20.44 8.35 23.14
N LEU A 62 19.19 8.53 22.73
CA LEU A 62 18.59 9.85 22.51
C LEU A 62 17.77 10.36 23.71
N ARG A 63 17.27 9.48 24.59
CA ARG A 63 16.55 9.91 25.80
C ARG A 63 17.52 10.13 26.96
N LYS A 64 17.53 11.37 27.48
CA LYS A 64 18.40 11.81 28.60
C LYS A 64 17.96 11.29 29.98
N TYR A 65 16.70 10.92 30.13
CA TYR A 65 16.10 10.32 31.33
C TYR A 65 15.00 9.34 30.89
N PRO A 66 14.72 8.27 31.69
CA PRO A 66 13.68 7.29 31.39
C PRO A 66 12.28 7.92 31.26
#